data_AF-A0A3B0YUC8-F1
#
_entry.id   AF-A0A3B0YUC8-F1
#
_cell.length_a   1.000
_cell.length_b   1.000
_cell.length_c   1.000
_cell.angle_alpha   90.00
_cell.angle_beta   90.00
_cell.angle_gamma   90.00
#
_symmetry.space_group_name_H-M   'P 1'
#
loop_
_entity.id
_entity.type
_entity.pdbx_description
1 polymer ?
#
loop_
_entity_poly.entity_id
_entity_poly.type
_entity_poly.pdbx_seq_one_letter_code
_entity_poly.pdbx_strand_id
1 'polypeptide(L)' 'MSEKQEMIKKMIEMQKKFIAYEHEHGVTQEEYYTAPEGHELAGYRQEYRDLSMKLIDMAHKEKGSHP' A
#
# COMPACT_ATOMS: atom_id res chain seq x y z
N MET A 1 -10.99 11.63 12.88
CA MET A 1 -9.78 11.39 12.05
C MET A 1 -10.10 11.89 10.65
N SER A 2 -9.20 12.61 9.98
CA SER A 2 -9.45 12.94 8.57
C SER A 2 -9.26 11.71 7.70
N GLU A 3 -9.98 11.61 6.58
CA GLU A 3 -9.87 10.50 5.63
C GLU A 3 -8.40 10.25 5.20
N LYS A 4 -7.63 11.33 5.03
CA LYS A 4 -6.18 11.30 4.78
C LYS A 4 -5.39 10.60 5.90
N GLN A 5 -5.70 10.90 7.17
CA GLN A 5 -5.02 10.26 8.30
C GLN A 5 -5.33 8.76 8.39
N GLU A 6 -6.57 8.36 8.10
CA GLU A 6 -6.94 6.94 8.04
C GLU A 6 -6.22 6.21 6.90
N MET A 7 -6.08 6.86 5.75
CA MET A 7 -5.35 6.32 4.60
C MET A 7 -3.86 6.14 4.92
N ILE A 8 -3.21 7.15 5.52
CA ILE A 8 -1.82 7.06 5.97
C ILE A 8 -1.64 5.94 7.00
N LYS A 9 -2.56 5.83 7.97
CA LYS A 9 -2.51 4.76 8.97
C LYS A 9 -2.59 3.38 8.31
N LYS A 10 -3.53 3.19 7.38
CA LYS A 10 -3.68 1.94 6.63
C LYS A 10 -2.40 1.61 5.84
N MET A 11 -1.81 2.59 5.15
CA MET A 11 -0.55 2.38 4.42
C MET A 11 0.61 1.97 5.33
N ILE A 12 0.72 2.58 6.51
CA ILE A 12 1.75 2.21 7.51
C ILE A 12 1.50 0.78 8.03
N GLU A 13 0.25 0.41 8.31
CA GLU A 13 -0.09 -0.94 8.74
C GLU A 13 0.21 -1.98 7.66
N MET A 14 -0.09 -1.66 6.40
CA MET A 14 0.31 -2.49 5.27
C MET A 14 1.83 -2.65 5.23
N GLN A 15 2.61 -1.56 5.24
CA GLN A 15 4.07 -1.63 5.20
C GLN A 15 4.65 -2.51 6.32
N LYS A 16 4.12 -2.37 7.54
CA LYS A 16 4.54 -3.20 8.67
C LYS A 16 4.25 -4.68 8.45
N LYS A 17 3.07 -5.02 7.91
CA LYS A 17 2.74 -6.41 7.55
C LYS A 17 3.69 -6.98 6.52
N PHE A 18 4.03 -6.20 5.49
CA PHE A 18 4.97 -6.64 4.46
C PHE A 18 6.36 -6.90 5.04
N ILE A 19 6.89 -5.98 5.86
CA ILE A 19 8.19 -6.15 6.51
C ILE A 19 8.19 -7.37 7.43
N ALA A 20 7.12 -7.59 8.19
CA ALA A 20 6.99 -8.78 9.04
C ALA A 20 7.00 -10.08 8.22
N TYR A 21 6.22 -10.12 7.13
CA TYR A 21 6.19 -11.26 6.21
C TYR A 21 7.57 -11.50 5.57
N GLU A 22 8.22 -10.46 5.06
CA GLU A 22 9.56 -10.55 4.48
C GLU A 22 10.60 -11.06 5.49
N HIS A 23 10.57 -10.57 6.73
CA HIS A 23 11.51 -11.02 7.75
C HIS A 23 11.31 -12.49 8.14
N GLU A 24 10.06 -12.97 8.13
CA GLU A 24 9.74 -14.33 8.57
C GLU A 24 9.89 -15.37 7.44
N HIS A 25 9.46 -15.02 6.22
CA HIS A 25 9.36 -15.96 5.09
C HIS A 25 10.37 -15.66 3.98
N GLY A 26 10.91 -14.44 3.94
CA GLY A 26 11.50 -13.88 2.72
C GLY A 26 10.41 -13.46 1.72
N VAL A 27 10.77 -12.61 0.77
CA VAL A 27 9.88 -12.26 -0.36
C VAL A 27 10.68 -12.36 -1.65
N THR A 28 10.23 -13.21 -2.56
CA THR A 28 10.73 -13.22 -3.93
C THR A 28 10.00 -12.18 -4.79
N GLN A 29 10.62 -11.82 -5.92
CA GLN A 29 10.00 -10.92 -6.87
C GLN A 29 8.70 -11.52 -7.45
N GLU A 30 8.63 -12.82 -7.71
CA GLU A 30 7.40 -13.47 -8.20
C GLU A 30 6.26 -13.41 -7.16
N GLU A 31 6.54 -13.58 -5.87
CA GLU A 31 5.53 -13.43 -4.83
C GLU A 31 5.03 -11.98 -4.73
N TYR A 32 5.93 -10.99 -4.89
CA TYR A 32 5.52 -9.59 -4.81
C TYR A 32 4.72 -9.11 -6.03
N TYR A 33 5.03 -9.61 -7.23
CA TYR A 33 4.43 -9.14 -8.48
C TYR A 33 3.29 -10.03 -9.00
N THR A 34 3.35 -11.34 -8.73
CA THR A 34 2.48 -12.36 -9.33
C THR A 34 1.93 -13.34 -8.30
N ALA A 35 1.86 -12.96 -7.02
CA ALA A 35 1.24 -13.78 -5.97
C ALA A 35 -0.15 -14.29 -6.41
N PRO A 36 -0.39 -15.62 -6.35
CA PRO A 36 -1.68 -16.20 -6.69
C PRO A 36 -2.75 -15.84 -5.66
N GLU A 37 -4.03 -15.94 -6.04
CA GLU A 37 -5.14 -15.75 -5.11
C GLU A 37 -5.01 -16.70 -3.90
N GLY A 38 -5.11 -16.15 -2.69
CA GLY A 38 -4.89 -16.87 -1.43
C GLY A 38 -3.49 -16.73 -0.83
N HIS A 39 -2.53 -16.15 -1.56
CA HIS A 39 -1.23 -15.76 -1.01
C HIS A 39 -1.33 -14.47 -0.19
N GLU A 40 -0.51 -14.31 0.86
CA GLU A 40 -0.53 -13.12 1.73
C GLU A 40 -0.23 -11.81 0.97
N LEU A 41 0.55 -11.90 -0.11
CA LEU A 41 0.88 -10.77 -0.99
C LEU A 41 -0.06 -10.62 -2.21
N ALA A 42 -1.09 -11.45 -2.33
CA ALA A 42 -2.02 -11.40 -3.45
C ALA A 42 -2.71 -10.03 -3.51
N GLY A 43 -2.53 -9.29 -4.60
CA GLY A 43 -3.10 -7.95 -4.78
C GLY A 43 -2.51 -6.87 -3.87
N TYR A 44 -1.58 -7.21 -2.96
CA TYR A 44 -1.01 -6.28 -1.98
C TYR A 44 -0.37 -5.06 -2.64
N ARG A 45 0.43 -5.27 -3.69
CA ARG A 45 1.07 -4.21 -4.47
C ARG A 45 0.04 -3.27 -5.11
N GLN A 46 -1.05 -3.83 -5.64
CA GLN A 46 -2.11 -3.08 -6.30
C GLN A 46 -2.85 -2.21 -5.29
N GLU A 47 -3.26 -2.78 -4.16
CA GLU A 47 -3.94 -2.05 -3.08
C GLU A 47 -3.06 -0.91 -2.52
N TYR A 48 -1.78 -1.19 -2.28
CA TYR A 48 -0.85 -0.18 -1.78
C TYR A 48 -0.65 0.97 -2.78
N ARG A 49 -0.55 0.64 -4.08
CA ARG A 49 -0.47 1.63 -5.17
C ARG A 49 -1.71 2.51 -5.21
N ASP A 50 -2.90 1.90 -5.17
CA ASP A 50 -4.16 2.64 -5.29
C ASP A 50 -4.37 3.58 -4.11
N LEU A 51 -4.00 3.16 -2.89
CA LEU A 51 -4.00 4.01 -1.70
C LEU A 51 -3.00 5.17 -1.83
N SER A 52 -1.79 4.88 -2.35
CA SER A 52 -0.77 5.91 -2.59
C SER A 52 -1.25 6.95 -3.59
N MET A 53 -1.87 6.54 -4.70
CA MET A 53 -2.41 7.45 -5.71
C MET A 53 -3.53 8.33 -5.13
N LYS A 54 -4.46 7.74 -4.37
CA LYS A 54 -5.51 8.51 -3.69
C LYS A 54 -4.93 9.51 -2.69
N LEU A 55 -3.89 9.15 -1.95
CA LEU A 55 -3.22 10.03 -1.00
C LEU A 55 -2.56 11.22 -1.71
N ILE A 56 -1.88 10.96 -2.84
CA ILE A 56 -1.27 11.97 -3.69
C ILE A 56 -2.34 12.91 -4.24
N ASP A 57 -3.43 12.40 -4.80
CA ASP A 57 -4.55 13.19 -5.32
C ASP A 57 -5.16 14.11 -4.24
N MET A 58 -5.32 13.61 -3.02
CA MET A 58 -5.78 14.44 -1.91
C MET A 58 -4.78 15.55 -1.57
N ALA A 59 -3.48 15.25 -1.54
CA ALA A 59 -2.45 16.25 -1.28
C ALA A 59 -2.40 17.33 -2.39
N HIS A 60 -2.59 16.94 -3.65
CA HIS A 60 -2.71 17.84 -4.79
C HIS A 60 -3.94 18.77 -4.67
N LYS A 61 -5.10 18.21 -4.32
CA LYS A 61 -6.33 18.98 -4.06
C LYS A 61 -6.15 19.97 -2.90
N GLU A 62 -5.54 19.56 -1.79
CA GLU A 62 -5.25 20.45 -0.65
C GLU A 62 -4.33 21.63 -1.03
N LYS A 63 -3.33 21.37 -1.88
CA LYS A 63 -2.39 22.39 -2.35
C LYS A 63 -2.94 23.23 -3.52
N GLY A 64 -4.12 22.90 -4.05
CA GLY A 64 -4.68 23.54 -5.25
C GLY A 64 -3.86 23.34 -6.52
N SER A 65 -3.02 22.30 -6.57
CA SER A 65 -2.15 21.98 -7.71
C SER A 65 -2.62 20.68 -8.35
N HIS A 66 -3.03 20.68 -9.62
CA HIS A 66 -3.45 19.46 -10.31
C HIS A 66 -2.22 18.59 -10.71
N PRO A 67 -2.39 17.26 -10.76
CA PRO A 67 -1.32 16.33 -11.15
C PRO A 67 -0.88 16.49 -12.61
#